data_AF-M4T7F7-F1
#
_entry.id   AF-M4T7F7-F1
#
_cell.length_a   1.000
_cell.length_b   1.000
_cell.length_c   1.000
_cell.angle_alpha   90.00
_cell.angle_beta   90.00
_cell.angle_gamma   90.00
#
_symmetry.space_group_name_H-M   'P 1'
#
loop_
_entity.id
_entity.type
_entity.pdbx_description
1 polymer ?
#
loop_
_entity_poly.entity_id
_entity_poly.type
_entity_poly.pdbx_seq_one_letter_code
_entity_poly.pdbx_strand_id
1 'polypeptide(L)'
;KIGGLSNLRLLLEDLETISTTAQKPARDDIIIIAKLTRQQLIKTTGIVKAQTTAAILLVQKANIQAGRIDEVARMLAAAKKGSNSKCITDNAAFAGVNPATKTFPGCTAGSDHDCADPEETPAAKAIDIQSKYNAIQGGTTGVTTSGTHCVLLHHDANGGLGQLTSAMTIMGGLLTQASAAASDGTWQGGASKYSTKGARIRSCHDKQSTFTAAIAAQDATNQALLKLADDDEEPAPEIQIQIGSLGNSEPTEPTTLSTDKLKLVKQAIRRYRKAFPNGDADKGRSSNFEKRLKFNATACELGEKPNAKEKCEVTTELPTCDGKEEGECGNTNSCEWNKKEGKCKLTAASQKEAEKAKQETEGKDVKTTNTTGSNSFVINRAPLLLAVLILA
;
A
#
# COMPACT_ATOMS: atom_id res chain seq x y z
N LYS A 1 7.53 7.72 -4.47
CA LYS A 1 7.88 7.16 -3.13
C LYS A 1 8.25 5.66 -3.14
N ILE A 2 8.03 4.88 -4.21
CA ILE A 2 8.40 3.45 -4.29
C ILE A 2 9.92 3.22 -4.07
N GLY A 3 10.78 4.17 -4.45
CA GLY A 3 12.22 4.11 -4.17
C GLY A 3 12.60 4.04 -2.69
N GLY A 4 11.74 4.51 -1.77
CA GLY A 4 12.02 4.45 -0.34
C GLY A 4 12.04 3.02 0.21
N LEU A 5 11.19 2.12 -0.30
CA LEU A 5 11.12 0.74 0.18
C LEU A 5 12.36 -0.06 -0.25
N SER A 6 12.79 0.09 -1.51
CA SER A 6 14.00 -0.52 -2.02
C SER A 6 15.23 -0.02 -1.27
N ASN A 7 15.34 1.29 -1.03
CA ASN A 7 16.47 1.86 -0.30
C ASN A 7 16.50 1.42 1.17
N LEU A 8 15.35 1.30 1.85
CA LEU A 8 15.28 0.72 3.20
C LEU A 8 15.75 -0.75 3.23
N ARG A 9 15.43 -1.52 2.20
CA ARG A 9 15.91 -2.90 2.07
C ARG A 9 17.43 -2.95 1.88
N LEU A 10 17.99 -2.14 0.98
CA LEU A 10 19.43 -2.07 0.77
C LEU A 10 20.17 -1.64 2.04
N LEU A 11 19.62 -0.66 2.77
CA LEU A 11 20.15 -0.24 4.07
C LEU A 11 20.15 -1.40 5.08
N LEU A 12 19.06 -2.17 5.16
CA LEU A 12 19.01 -3.34 6.04
C LEU A 12 20.10 -4.36 5.70
N GLU A 13 20.28 -4.67 4.42
CA GLU A 13 21.30 -5.63 3.94
C GLU A 13 22.73 -5.13 4.24
N ASP A 14 22.98 -3.82 4.11
CA ASP A 14 24.24 -3.19 4.51
C ASP A 14 24.48 -3.33 6.03
N LEU A 15 23.49 -2.96 6.85
CA LEU A 15 23.58 -3.02 8.31
C LEU A 15 23.78 -4.46 8.82
N GLU A 16 23.05 -5.43 8.26
CA GLU A 16 23.21 -6.85 8.58
C GLU A 16 24.64 -7.30 8.28
N THR A 17 25.21 -6.89 7.14
CA THR A 17 26.58 -7.23 6.76
C THR A 17 27.60 -6.61 7.72
N ILE A 18 27.49 -5.31 7.98
CA ILE A 18 28.42 -4.58 8.85
C ILE A 18 28.37 -5.12 10.28
N SER A 19 27.19 -5.53 10.77
CA SER A 19 27.02 -6.06 12.14
C SER A 19 27.86 -7.31 12.43
N THR A 20 28.25 -8.05 11.39
CA THR A 20 29.08 -9.26 11.52
C THR A 20 30.57 -8.96 11.67
N THR A 21 31.02 -7.80 11.18
CA THR A 21 32.44 -7.41 11.16
C THR A 21 32.76 -6.25 12.10
N ALA A 22 31.75 -5.52 12.58
CA ALA A 22 31.93 -4.33 13.42
C ALA A 22 32.45 -4.68 14.84
N GLN A 23 33.33 -3.83 15.36
CA GLN A 23 33.77 -3.87 16.77
C GLN A 23 32.71 -3.24 17.70
N LYS A 24 32.65 -3.67 18.97
CA LYS A 24 31.83 -3.01 20.00
C LYS A 24 32.48 -1.66 20.35
N PRO A 25 31.74 -0.52 20.45
CA PRO A 25 30.30 -0.38 20.70
C PRO A 25 29.41 -0.14 19.46
N ALA A 26 29.98 0.21 18.31
CA ALA A 26 29.20 0.52 17.09
C ALA A 26 28.31 -0.65 16.64
N ARG A 27 28.72 -1.89 16.92
CA ARG A 27 27.95 -3.10 16.62
C ARG A 27 26.56 -3.12 17.27
N ASP A 28 26.43 -2.68 18.52
CA ASP A 28 25.16 -2.78 19.25
C ASP A 28 24.13 -1.77 18.69
N ASP A 29 24.57 -0.54 18.40
CA ASP A 29 23.74 0.48 17.75
C ASP A 29 23.35 0.04 16.31
N ILE A 30 24.26 -0.57 15.55
CA ILE A 30 23.98 -1.13 14.21
C ILE A 30 22.90 -2.22 14.29
N ILE A 31 22.96 -3.11 15.28
CA ILE A 31 21.96 -4.17 15.48
C ILE A 31 20.59 -3.56 15.79
N ILE A 32 20.53 -2.55 16.65
CA ILE A 32 19.29 -1.86 16.99
C ILE A 32 18.68 -1.21 15.74
N ILE A 33 19.49 -0.51 14.94
CA ILE A 33 19.04 0.13 13.70
C ILE A 33 18.62 -0.92 12.67
N ALA A 34 19.32 -2.04 12.56
CA ALA A 34 18.94 -3.15 11.67
C ALA A 34 17.57 -3.73 12.07
N LYS A 35 17.35 -4.00 13.37
CA LYS A 35 16.06 -4.46 13.89
C LYS A 35 14.95 -3.45 13.57
N LEU A 36 15.18 -2.17 13.82
CA LEU A 36 14.21 -1.11 13.53
C LEU A 36 13.89 -1.03 12.03
N THR A 37 14.92 -1.05 11.19
CA THR A 37 14.79 -1.01 9.72
C THR A 37 13.98 -2.20 9.21
N ARG A 38 14.23 -3.40 9.76
CA ARG A 38 13.45 -4.61 9.43
C ARG A 38 11.98 -4.47 9.82
N GLN A 39 11.69 -3.97 11.03
CA GLN A 39 10.30 -3.74 11.46
C GLN A 39 9.61 -2.68 10.61
N GLN A 40 10.32 -1.62 10.25
CA GLN A 40 9.80 -0.59 9.35
C GLN A 40 9.55 -1.12 7.93
N LEU A 41 10.41 -2.00 7.42
CA LEU A 41 10.20 -2.67 6.13
C LEU A 41 8.91 -3.51 6.15
N ILE A 42 8.68 -4.28 7.22
CA ILE A 42 7.47 -5.10 7.40
C ILE A 42 6.22 -4.19 7.47
N LYS A 43 6.25 -3.17 8.34
CA LYS A 43 5.14 -2.22 8.51
C LYS A 43 4.82 -1.48 7.21
N THR A 44 5.85 -0.95 6.55
CA THR A 44 5.71 -0.20 5.29
C THR A 44 5.18 -1.10 4.19
N THR A 45 5.69 -2.34 4.07
CA THR A 45 5.18 -3.32 3.08
C THR A 45 3.71 -3.66 3.36
N GLY A 46 3.34 -3.88 4.63
CA GLY A 46 1.96 -4.12 5.04
C GLY A 46 1.04 -2.95 4.71
N ILE A 47 1.50 -1.71 4.96
CA ILE A 47 0.78 -0.49 4.60
C ILE A 47 0.64 -0.37 3.09
N VAL A 48 1.70 -0.55 2.30
CA VAL A 48 1.59 -0.51 0.84
C VAL A 48 0.56 -1.54 0.37
N LYS A 49 0.61 -2.77 0.87
CA LYS A 49 -0.37 -3.81 0.50
C LYS A 49 -1.81 -3.40 0.86
N ALA A 50 -2.05 -2.89 2.06
CA ALA A 50 -3.39 -2.49 2.50
C ALA A 50 -3.89 -1.21 1.81
N GLN A 51 -3.00 -0.24 1.63
CA GLN A 51 -3.34 1.09 1.11
C GLN A 51 -3.42 1.13 -0.41
N THR A 52 -2.81 0.21 -1.16
CA THR A 52 -2.98 0.13 -2.62
C THR A 52 -4.45 -0.03 -3.01
N THR A 53 -5.16 -0.97 -2.37
CA THR A 53 -6.60 -1.16 -2.62
C THR A 53 -7.40 0.06 -2.17
N ALA A 54 -7.06 0.64 -1.02
CA ALA A 54 -7.72 1.85 -0.52
C ALA A 54 -7.53 3.05 -1.48
N ALA A 55 -6.35 3.20 -2.08
CA ALA A 55 -6.03 4.23 -3.06
C ALA A 55 -6.87 4.06 -4.33
N ILE A 56 -6.94 2.85 -4.88
CA ILE A 56 -7.74 2.57 -6.08
C ILE A 56 -9.22 2.91 -5.82
N LEU A 57 -9.78 2.46 -4.70
CA LEU A 57 -11.16 2.75 -4.32
C LEU A 57 -11.41 4.24 -4.08
N LEU A 58 -10.44 4.95 -3.51
CA LEU A 58 -10.50 6.40 -3.32
C LEU A 58 -10.55 7.13 -4.67
N VAL A 59 -9.63 6.80 -5.59
CA VAL A 59 -9.57 7.39 -6.93
C VAL A 59 -10.88 7.14 -7.69
N GLN A 60 -11.40 5.91 -7.66
CA GLN A 60 -12.69 5.58 -8.27
C GLN A 60 -13.83 6.43 -7.70
N LYS A 61 -13.93 6.56 -6.38
CA LYS A 61 -14.96 7.39 -5.74
C LYS A 61 -14.83 8.86 -6.12
N ALA A 62 -13.61 9.39 -6.13
CA ALA A 62 -13.34 10.77 -6.51
C ALA A 62 -13.71 11.02 -7.97
N ASN A 63 -13.30 10.15 -8.89
CA ASN A 63 -13.59 10.26 -10.33
C ASN A 63 -15.10 10.19 -10.61
N ILE A 64 -15.84 9.30 -9.93
CA ILE A 64 -17.30 9.24 -10.08
C ILE A 64 -17.98 10.54 -9.61
N GLN A 65 -17.50 11.15 -8.52
CA GLN A 65 -18.06 12.42 -8.05
C GLN A 65 -17.68 13.58 -8.98
N ALA A 66 -16.41 13.65 -9.40
CA ALA A 66 -15.93 14.65 -10.34
C ALA A 66 -16.73 14.58 -11.66
N GLY A 67 -16.81 13.41 -12.29
CA GLY A 67 -17.57 13.22 -13.53
C GLY A 67 -19.05 13.59 -13.42
N ARG A 68 -19.70 13.33 -12.27
CA ARG A 68 -21.09 13.78 -12.03
C ARG A 68 -21.24 15.30 -11.95
N ILE A 69 -20.22 16.01 -11.50
CA ILE A 69 -20.19 17.47 -11.43
C ILE A 69 -19.85 18.03 -12.82
N ASP A 70 -18.77 17.52 -13.41
CA ASP A 70 -18.22 17.98 -14.68
C ASP A 70 -19.23 17.82 -15.81
N GLU A 71 -19.92 16.69 -15.91
CA GLU A 71 -20.91 16.46 -16.97
C GLU A 71 -22.04 17.49 -16.97
N VAL A 72 -22.58 17.78 -15.78
CA VAL A 72 -23.66 18.75 -15.65
C VAL A 72 -23.12 20.17 -15.86
N ALA A 73 -21.93 20.49 -15.32
CA ALA A 73 -21.31 21.80 -15.52
C ALA A 73 -21.06 22.10 -17.01
N ARG A 74 -20.54 21.12 -17.74
CA ARG A 74 -20.34 21.19 -19.20
C ARG A 74 -21.66 21.37 -19.94
N MET A 75 -22.68 20.59 -19.60
CA MET A 75 -24.02 20.73 -20.19
C MET A 75 -24.59 22.14 -20.00
N LEU A 76 -24.44 22.73 -18.81
CA LEU A 76 -24.89 24.09 -18.53
C LEU A 76 -24.06 25.16 -19.28
N ALA A 77 -22.75 24.95 -19.42
CA ALA A 77 -21.90 25.85 -20.20
C ALA A 77 -22.23 25.80 -21.70
N ALA A 78 -22.54 24.61 -22.22
CA ALA A 78 -22.89 24.38 -23.61
C ALA A 78 -24.29 24.89 -23.98
N ALA A 79 -25.21 25.02 -23.01
CA ALA A 79 -26.55 25.56 -23.24
C ALA A 79 -26.49 27.06 -23.55
N LYS A 80 -26.72 27.47 -24.81
CA LYS A 80 -26.51 28.84 -25.30
C LYS A 80 -27.75 29.48 -25.94
N LYS A 81 -27.80 30.82 -25.93
CA LYS A 81 -28.68 31.70 -26.72
C LYS A 81 -27.78 32.63 -27.53
N GLY A 82 -27.64 32.38 -28.83
CA GLY A 82 -26.56 33.02 -29.60
C GLY A 82 -25.20 32.64 -29.01
N SER A 83 -24.35 33.62 -28.73
CA SER A 83 -23.01 33.39 -28.18
C SER A 83 -22.94 33.27 -26.65
N ASN A 84 -24.03 33.57 -25.94
CA ASN A 84 -24.04 33.63 -24.47
C ASN A 84 -24.72 32.40 -23.85
N SER A 85 -24.25 31.95 -22.69
CA SER A 85 -24.86 30.86 -21.93
C SER A 85 -26.27 31.22 -21.48
N LYS A 86 -27.18 30.24 -21.53
CA LYS A 86 -28.52 30.30 -20.96
C LYS A 86 -28.56 29.88 -19.48
N CYS A 87 -27.47 29.28 -18.97
CA CYS A 87 -27.46 28.64 -17.66
C CYS A 87 -26.38 29.17 -16.71
N ILE A 88 -25.42 29.94 -17.20
CA ILE A 88 -24.31 30.45 -16.39
C ILE A 88 -24.24 31.98 -16.54
N THR A 89 -24.12 32.68 -15.40
CA THR A 89 -23.94 34.13 -15.29
C THR A 89 -22.80 34.41 -14.32
N ASP A 90 -22.04 35.48 -14.55
CA ASP A 90 -21.09 36.05 -13.58
C ASP A 90 -21.59 37.39 -13.00
N ASN A 91 -22.83 37.77 -13.35
CA ASN A 91 -23.50 38.96 -12.87
C ASN A 91 -24.61 38.61 -11.88
N ALA A 92 -24.87 39.53 -10.94
CA ALA A 92 -25.92 39.39 -9.92
C ALA A 92 -27.33 39.31 -10.53
N ALA A 93 -27.60 40.14 -11.54
CA ALA A 93 -28.71 39.94 -12.46
C ALA A 93 -28.26 38.99 -13.56
N PHE A 94 -29.11 38.06 -13.98
CA PHE A 94 -28.70 37.05 -14.96
C PHE A 94 -28.36 37.71 -16.31
N ALA A 95 -27.07 37.67 -16.64
CA ALA A 95 -26.55 38.02 -17.95
C ALA A 95 -25.60 36.90 -18.36
N GLY A 96 -26.05 36.10 -19.33
CA GLY A 96 -25.34 34.93 -19.81
C GLY A 96 -23.91 35.25 -20.19
N VAL A 97 -22.94 34.53 -19.62
CA VAL A 97 -21.53 34.68 -20.00
C VAL A 97 -21.28 34.09 -21.38
N ASN A 98 -20.34 34.66 -22.15
CA ASN A 98 -19.86 34.02 -23.37
C ASN A 98 -18.83 32.95 -22.99
N PRO A 99 -19.16 31.66 -23.11
CA PRO A 99 -18.28 30.59 -22.66
C PRO A 99 -17.07 30.39 -23.60
N ALA A 100 -17.07 30.95 -24.81
CA ALA A 100 -15.91 30.93 -25.71
C ALA A 100 -14.81 31.91 -25.29
N THR A 101 -15.16 32.97 -24.56
CA THR A 101 -14.20 33.98 -24.08
C THR A 101 -13.99 33.92 -22.56
N LYS A 102 -14.88 33.26 -21.82
CA LYS A 102 -14.79 33.10 -20.38
C LYS A 102 -14.07 31.79 -20.06
N THR A 103 -12.93 31.88 -19.41
CA THR A 103 -12.26 30.70 -18.86
C THR A 103 -12.94 30.27 -17.56
N PHE A 104 -13.50 29.07 -17.56
CA PHE A 104 -13.92 28.42 -16.33
C PHE A 104 -12.82 27.47 -15.84
N PRO A 105 -12.61 27.35 -14.53
CA PRO A 105 -11.62 26.44 -13.99
C PRO A 105 -12.02 24.96 -14.17
N GLY A 106 -11.03 24.07 -14.20
CA GLY A 106 -11.26 22.62 -14.26
C GLY A 106 -11.72 22.14 -15.64
N CYS A 107 -12.58 21.14 -15.66
CA CYS A 107 -13.11 20.44 -16.85
C CYS A 107 -14.03 21.27 -17.76
N THR A 108 -14.01 22.59 -17.61
CA THR A 108 -14.77 23.53 -18.44
C THR A 108 -13.85 24.58 -19.07
N ALA A 109 -12.53 24.41 -18.90
CA ALA A 109 -11.51 25.25 -19.50
C ALA A 109 -11.46 25.04 -21.03
N GLY A 110 -11.21 26.12 -21.76
CA GLY A 110 -11.13 26.10 -23.23
C GLY A 110 -12.49 26.25 -23.93
N SER A 111 -12.44 26.32 -25.27
CA SER A 111 -13.62 26.55 -26.13
C SER A 111 -14.57 25.35 -26.21
N ASP A 112 -14.02 24.16 -26.03
CA ASP A 112 -14.73 22.89 -26.23
C ASP A 112 -15.33 22.36 -24.92
N HIS A 113 -15.03 23.03 -23.80
CA HIS A 113 -15.45 22.66 -22.45
C HIS A 113 -15.11 21.20 -22.11
N ASP A 114 -13.92 20.74 -22.48
CA ASP A 114 -13.53 19.35 -22.25
C ASP A 114 -12.59 19.21 -21.04
N CYS A 115 -12.51 17.99 -20.49
CA CYS A 115 -11.50 17.63 -19.51
C CYS A 115 -10.22 17.21 -20.26
N ALA A 116 -9.07 17.73 -19.82
CA ALA A 116 -7.82 17.07 -20.17
C ALA A 116 -7.76 15.70 -19.48
N ASP A 117 -7.16 14.73 -20.17
CA ASP A 117 -6.80 13.46 -19.55
C ASP A 117 -5.89 13.69 -18.34
N PRO A 118 -5.90 12.79 -17.35
CA PRO A 118 -4.95 12.84 -16.24
C PRO A 118 -3.52 12.93 -16.76
N GLU A 119 -2.71 13.84 -16.19
CA GLU A 119 -1.29 13.96 -16.53
C GLU A 119 -0.58 12.61 -16.37
N GLU A 120 0.14 12.16 -17.41
CA GLU A 120 0.90 10.89 -17.38
C GLU A 120 2.00 10.91 -16.30
N THR A 121 2.57 12.09 -16.03
CA THR A 121 3.50 12.32 -14.94
C THR A 121 2.77 12.91 -13.73
N PRO A 122 2.71 12.20 -12.59
CA PRO A 122 2.02 12.69 -11.41
C PRO A 122 2.72 13.93 -10.84
N ALA A 123 2.12 15.12 -11.02
CA ALA A 123 2.52 16.29 -10.28
C ALA A 123 1.95 16.24 -8.85
N ALA A 124 2.78 16.56 -7.85
CA ALA A 124 2.31 16.69 -6.49
C ALA A 124 1.33 17.86 -6.39
N LYS A 125 0.03 17.56 -6.24
CA LYS A 125 -1.02 18.56 -6.05
C LYS A 125 -1.58 18.45 -4.64
N ALA A 126 -1.68 19.58 -3.94
CA ALA A 126 -2.38 19.65 -2.67
C ALA A 126 -3.87 19.41 -2.91
N ILE A 127 -4.44 18.39 -2.24
CA ILE A 127 -5.85 18.03 -2.34
C ILE A 127 -6.58 18.62 -1.14
N ASP A 128 -7.45 19.60 -1.37
CA ASP A 128 -8.22 20.30 -0.35
C ASP A 128 -9.73 20.26 -0.66
N ILE A 129 -10.33 19.09 -0.46
CA ILE A 129 -11.75 18.86 -0.79
C ILE A 129 -12.68 19.66 0.12
N GLN A 130 -12.39 19.72 1.42
CA GLN A 130 -13.26 20.36 2.40
C GLN A 130 -13.33 21.87 2.22
N SER A 131 -12.18 22.54 2.05
CA SER A 131 -12.17 23.99 1.83
C SER A 131 -12.90 24.36 0.54
N LYS A 132 -12.69 23.58 -0.54
CA LYS A 132 -13.37 23.81 -1.82
C LYS A 132 -14.88 23.64 -1.70
N TYR A 133 -15.37 22.64 -0.96
CA TYR A 133 -16.81 22.51 -0.68
C TYR A 133 -17.34 23.70 0.13
N ASN A 134 -16.61 24.11 1.16
CA ASN A 134 -17.01 25.19 2.05
C ASN A 134 -17.08 26.56 1.35
N ALA A 135 -16.28 26.75 0.29
CA ALA A 135 -16.28 27.95 -0.53
C ALA A 135 -17.49 28.07 -1.46
N ILE A 136 -18.22 26.97 -1.72
CA ILE A 136 -19.45 27.00 -2.51
C ILE A 136 -20.53 27.70 -1.68
N GLN A 137 -21.10 28.78 -2.22
CA GLN A 137 -22.20 29.46 -1.55
C GLN A 137 -23.43 28.56 -1.50
N GLY A 138 -23.99 28.38 -0.30
CA GLY A 138 -25.20 27.59 -0.09
C GLY A 138 -26.47 28.42 -0.27
N GLY A 139 -27.58 27.75 -0.57
CA GLY A 139 -28.90 28.40 -0.71
C GLY A 139 -29.24 28.65 -2.18
N THR A 140 -29.99 29.71 -2.45
CA THR A 140 -30.46 30.07 -3.81
C THR A 140 -29.55 31.07 -4.50
N THR A 141 -28.34 31.31 -3.98
CA THR A 141 -27.41 32.27 -4.58
C THR A 141 -27.08 31.89 -6.02
N GLY A 142 -27.29 32.83 -6.95
CA GLY A 142 -27.10 32.59 -8.39
C GLY A 142 -28.23 31.80 -9.07
N VAL A 143 -29.33 31.51 -8.36
CA VAL A 143 -30.52 30.84 -8.91
C VAL A 143 -31.62 31.87 -9.13
N THR A 144 -32.18 31.90 -10.33
CA THR A 144 -33.28 32.80 -10.70
C THR A 144 -34.64 32.09 -10.66
N THR A 145 -35.65 32.78 -10.15
CA THR A 145 -36.96 32.24 -9.78
C THR A 145 -37.90 31.82 -10.90
N SER A 146 -37.58 32.07 -12.17
CA SER A 146 -38.57 31.95 -13.26
C SER A 146 -38.22 30.96 -14.36
N GLY A 147 -37.10 30.23 -14.29
CA GLY A 147 -36.70 29.29 -15.35
C GLY A 147 -36.50 29.89 -16.75
N THR A 148 -36.68 31.20 -16.90
CA THR A 148 -36.70 31.94 -18.18
C THR A 148 -35.37 31.91 -18.92
N HIS A 149 -34.28 31.66 -18.19
CA HIS A 149 -32.94 31.54 -18.75
C HIS A 149 -32.53 30.08 -18.91
N CYS A 150 -32.39 29.35 -17.80
CA CYS A 150 -31.91 27.96 -17.81
C CYS A 150 -33.05 26.95 -17.75
N VAL A 151 -33.65 26.66 -18.90
CA VAL A 151 -34.73 25.66 -18.99
C VAL A 151 -34.26 24.27 -18.52
N LEU A 152 -32.98 23.93 -18.70
CA LEU A 152 -32.41 22.62 -18.28
C LEU A 152 -32.49 22.37 -16.77
N LEU A 153 -32.52 23.42 -15.94
CA LEU A 153 -32.63 23.31 -14.49
C LEU A 153 -34.03 23.68 -13.98
N HIS A 154 -34.94 24.03 -14.90
CA HIS A 154 -36.31 24.36 -14.57
C HIS A 154 -37.19 23.10 -14.54
N HIS A 155 -38.15 23.11 -13.63
CA HIS A 155 -39.07 22.00 -13.42
C HIS A 155 -40.51 22.50 -13.39
N ASP A 156 -41.16 22.36 -14.53
CA ASP A 156 -42.59 22.58 -14.74
C ASP A 156 -43.00 21.74 -15.95
N ALA A 157 -44.22 21.92 -16.46
CA ALA A 157 -44.69 21.20 -17.64
C ALA A 157 -43.84 21.46 -18.91
N ASN A 158 -43.08 22.56 -18.95
CA ASN A 158 -42.29 23.01 -20.10
C ASN A 158 -40.77 23.01 -19.82
N GLY A 159 -40.37 22.61 -18.62
CA GLY A 159 -39.01 22.65 -18.11
C GLY A 159 -38.22 21.43 -18.53
N GLY A 160 -36.89 21.56 -18.58
CA GLY A 160 -35.99 20.49 -19.02
C GLY A 160 -35.99 19.27 -18.09
N LEU A 161 -36.43 19.44 -16.83
CA LEU A 161 -36.59 18.35 -15.87
C LEU A 161 -38.03 17.82 -15.78
N GLY A 162 -38.97 18.45 -16.49
CA GLY A 162 -40.39 18.14 -16.43
C GLY A 162 -41.00 18.33 -15.04
N GLN A 163 -42.17 17.74 -14.84
CA GLN A 163 -42.86 17.77 -13.55
C GLN A 163 -42.33 16.66 -12.64
N LEU A 164 -41.53 17.06 -11.65
CA LEU A 164 -40.93 16.14 -10.68
C LEU A 164 -41.97 15.67 -9.64
N THR A 165 -42.13 14.35 -9.51
CA THR A 165 -42.92 13.74 -8.42
C THR A 165 -42.13 13.61 -7.12
N SER A 166 -40.81 13.83 -7.16
CA SER A 166 -39.91 13.75 -6.01
C SER A 166 -38.72 14.68 -6.21
N ALA A 167 -38.17 15.21 -5.11
CA ALA A 167 -36.98 16.04 -5.16
C ALA A 167 -35.80 15.29 -5.80
N MET A 168 -35.03 15.99 -6.64
CA MET A 168 -33.88 15.41 -7.32
C MET A 168 -32.58 16.08 -6.90
N THR A 169 -31.49 15.32 -6.99
CA THR A 169 -30.13 15.83 -6.73
C THR A 169 -29.29 15.69 -7.99
N ILE A 170 -28.60 16.77 -8.34
CA ILE A 170 -27.74 16.87 -9.52
C ILE A 170 -26.34 17.33 -9.09
N MET A 171 -25.36 17.27 -9.99
CA MET A 171 -23.96 17.63 -9.71
C MET A 171 -23.39 16.91 -8.49
N GLY A 172 -23.54 15.60 -8.42
CA GLY A 172 -23.05 14.81 -7.28
C GLY A 172 -23.72 15.14 -5.93
N GLY A 173 -24.84 15.86 -5.93
CA GLY A 173 -25.55 16.30 -4.72
C GLY A 173 -25.28 17.75 -4.32
N LEU A 174 -24.50 18.50 -5.12
CA LEU A 174 -24.24 19.92 -4.86
C LEU A 174 -25.45 20.81 -5.10
N LEU A 175 -26.37 20.41 -5.98
CA LEU A 175 -27.57 21.16 -6.31
C LEU A 175 -28.79 20.25 -6.17
N THR A 176 -29.80 20.73 -5.45
CA THR A 176 -31.07 20.02 -5.27
C THR A 176 -32.21 20.80 -5.89
N GLN A 177 -33.09 20.08 -6.56
CA GLN A 177 -34.36 20.59 -7.10
C GLN A 177 -35.50 19.98 -6.30
N ALA A 178 -36.44 20.80 -5.80
CA ALA A 178 -37.55 20.29 -4.99
C ALA A 178 -38.69 19.77 -5.90
N SER A 179 -39.66 19.08 -5.31
CA SER A 179 -40.81 18.53 -6.08
C SER A 179 -41.93 19.55 -6.30
N ALA A 180 -41.98 20.63 -5.52
CA ALA A 180 -43.03 21.64 -5.62
C ALA A 180 -42.79 22.54 -6.84
N ALA A 181 -43.74 22.60 -7.78
CA ALA A 181 -43.61 23.35 -9.04
C ALA A 181 -43.09 24.79 -8.83
N ALA A 182 -42.22 25.24 -9.74
CA ALA A 182 -41.58 26.56 -9.70
C ALA A 182 -40.70 26.81 -8.44
N SER A 183 -40.19 25.75 -7.80
CA SER A 183 -39.21 25.89 -6.73
C SER A 183 -37.80 26.16 -7.28
N ASP A 184 -37.06 26.99 -6.55
CA ASP A 184 -35.68 27.30 -6.88
C ASP A 184 -34.76 26.12 -6.59
N GLY A 185 -33.83 25.88 -7.51
CA GLY A 185 -32.66 25.07 -7.22
C GLY A 185 -31.94 25.59 -5.97
N THR A 186 -31.48 24.68 -5.12
CA THR A 186 -30.77 25.03 -3.89
C THR A 186 -29.38 24.41 -3.89
N TRP A 187 -28.36 25.25 -3.81
CA TRP A 187 -26.98 24.85 -3.59
C TRP A 187 -26.79 24.34 -2.16
N GLN A 188 -26.15 23.18 -2.08
CA GLN A 188 -25.85 22.48 -0.85
C GLN A 188 -24.44 22.75 -0.32
N GLY A 189 -23.68 23.61 -0.99
CA GLY A 189 -22.36 24.07 -0.56
C GLY A 189 -22.38 24.85 0.76
N GLY A 190 -21.18 25.09 1.29
CA GLY A 190 -20.96 25.89 2.48
C GLY A 190 -20.64 25.08 3.72
N ALA A 191 -19.86 25.69 4.63
CA ALA A 191 -19.34 25.01 5.83
C ALA A 191 -20.43 24.41 6.73
N SER A 192 -21.56 25.09 6.90
CA SER A 192 -22.69 24.63 7.72
C SER A 192 -23.39 23.39 7.14
N LYS A 193 -23.26 23.14 5.83
CA LYS A 193 -23.92 22.03 5.12
C LYS A 193 -22.98 20.86 4.81
N TYR A 194 -21.67 21.03 5.01
CA TYR A 194 -20.68 19.99 4.69
C TYR A 194 -20.96 18.66 5.41
N SER A 195 -21.32 18.72 6.68
CA SER A 195 -21.58 17.52 7.51
C SER A 195 -22.90 16.80 7.17
N THR A 196 -23.93 17.54 6.76
CA THR A 196 -25.30 17.04 6.60
C THR A 196 -25.71 16.80 5.15
N LYS A 197 -25.18 17.59 4.21
CA LYS A 197 -25.52 17.54 2.78
C LYS A 197 -24.34 17.13 1.90
N GLY A 198 -23.11 17.38 2.36
CA GLY A 198 -21.88 17.04 1.64
C GLY A 198 -21.44 15.58 1.74
N ALA A 199 -22.27 14.65 2.21
CA ALA A 199 -21.85 13.30 2.63
C ALA A 199 -21.02 12.53 1.56
N ARG A 200 -21.35 12.67 0.27
CA ARG A 200 -20.63 12.00 -0.83
C ARG A 200 -19.23 12.57 -1.05
N ILE A 201 -19.11 13.90 -1.06
CA ILE A 201 -17.84 14.61 -1.22
C ILE A 201 -16.99 14.45 0.05
N ARG A 202 -17.60 14.58 1.23
CA ARG A 202 -16.96 14.32 2.52
C ARG A 202 -16.40 12.90 2.62
N SER A 203 -17.12 11.89 2.11
CA SER A 203 -16.60 10.52 2.10
C SER A 203 -15.29 10.38 1.30
N CYS A 204 -15.09 11.18 0.25
CA CYS A 204 -13.84 11.22 -0.50
C CYS A 204 -12.73 11.88 0.34
N HIS A 205 -13.02 13.02 0.98
CA HIS A 205 -12.12 13.70 1.90
C HIS A 205 -11.67 12.80 3.06
N ASP A 206 -12.61 12.15 3.75
CA ASP A 206 -12.30 11.33 4.92
C ASP A 206 -11.40 10.14 4.55
N LYS A 207 -11.65 9.52 3.39
CA LYS A 207 -10.83 8.44 2.86
C LYS A 207 -9.44 8.92 2.44
N GLN A 208 -9.34 10.07 1.78
CA GLN A 208 -8.07 10.69 1.42
C GLN A 208 -7.24 11.05 2.67
N SER A 209 -7.87 11.66 3.68
CA SER A 209 -7.24 11.99 4.95
C SER A 209 -6.74 10.74 5.67
N THR A 210 -7.58 9.70 5.77
CA THR A 210 -7.20 8.41 6.36
C THR A 210 -6.01 7.76 5.63
N PHE A 211 -6.05 7.73 4.29
CA PHE A 211 -4.96 7.20 3.46
C PHE A 211 -3.66 7.97 3.69
N THR A 212 -3.73 9.30 3.68
CA THR A 212 -2.57 10.18 3.87
C THR A 212 -1.98 10.02 5.27
N ALA A 213 -2.83 9.98 6.30
CA ALA A 213 -2.40 9.78 7.69
C ALA A 213 -1.74 8.41 7.90
N ALA A 214 -2.28 7.34 7.30
CA ALA A 214 -1.69 6.01 7.39
C ALA A 214 -0.28 5.96 6.79
N ILE A 215 -0.04 6.68 5.70
CA ILE A 215 1.30 6.80 5.08
C ILE A 215 2.21 7.69 5.94
N ALA A 216 1.73 8.85 6.37
CA ALA A 216 2.50 9.82 7.15
C ALA A 216 2.98 9.25 8.50
N ALA A 217 2.18 8.38 9.12
CA ALA A 217 2.50 7.76 10.41
C ALA A 217 3.81 6.96 10.41
N GLN A 218 4.27 6.46 9.26
CA GLN A 218 5.57 5.75 9.14
C GLN A 218 6.64 6.57 8.40
N ASP A 219 6.27 7.69 7.78
CA ASP A 219 7.16 8.45 6.91
C ASP A 219 8.34 9.05 7.70
N ALA A 220 8.12 9.55 8.92
CA ALA A 220 9.16 10.19 9.72
C ALA A 220 10.32 9.22 10.08
N THR A 221 10.01 8.05 10.63
CA THR A 221 11.04 7.03 10.96
C THR A 221 11.72 6.52 9.69
N ASN A 222 10.95 6.28 8.62
CA ASN A 222 11.51 5.84 7.35
C ASN A 222 12.46 6.87 6.74
N GLN A 223 12.10 8.16 6.75
CA GLN A 223 12.97 9.22 6.27
C GLN A 223 14.26 9.32 7.10
N ALA A 224 14.15 9.21 8.43
CA ALA A 224 15.33 9.23 9.31
C ALA A 224 16.27 8.05 9.04
N LEU A 225 15.73 6.85 8.81
CA LEU A 225 16.51 5.67 8.42
C LEU A 225 17.14 5.86 7.04
N LEU A 226 16.38 6.36 6.06
CA LEU A 226 16.89 6.60 4.71
C LEU A 226 18.03 7.62 4.69
N LYS A 227 18.02 8.63 5.56
CA LYS A 227 19.16 9.56 5.72
C LYS A 227 20.47 8.90 6.17
N LEU A 228 20.42 7.71 6.77
CA LEU A 228 21.61 6.91 7.06
C LEU A 228 22.17 6.24 5.80
N ALA A 229 21.32 6.01 4.81
CA ALA A 229 21.68 5.44 3.53
C ALA A 229 22.16 6.49 2.52
N ASP A 230 22.09 7.78 2.83
CA ASP A 230 22.57 8.82 1.92
C ASP A 230 24.10 8.95 1.94
N ASP A 231 24.67 9.30 0.80
CA ASP A 231 26.12 9.47 0.63
C ASP A 231 26.63 10.84 1.07
N ASP A 232 25.77 11.74 1.57
CA ASP A 232 26.15 13.05 2.12
C ASP A 232 26.70 12.98 3.55
N GLU A 233 27.48 14.00 3.96
CA GLU A 233 28.02 14.08 5.32
C GLU A 233 27.01 14.61 6.35
N GLU A 234 25.78 14.91 5.94
CA GLU A 234 24.81 15.47 6.85
C GLU A 234 24.46 14.47 7.95
N PRO A 235 24.37 14.94 9.21
CA PRO A 235 23.93 14.11 10.30
C PRO A 235 22.50 13.63 10.06
N ALA A 236 22.26 12.32 10.24
CA ALA A 236 20.90 11.81 10.28
C ALA A 236 20.19 12.37 11.53
N PRO A 237 18.90 12.72 11.45
CA PRO A 237 18.13 13.21 12.59
C PRO A 237 18.02 12.11 13.65
N GLU A 238 17.89 12.53 14.91
CA GLU A 238 17.71 11.60 16.02
C GLU A 238 16.52 10.66 15.79
N ILE A 239 16.72 9.40 16.16
CA ILE A 239 15.69 8.37 15.99
C ILE A 239 15.18 7.97 17.37
N GLN A 240 13.90 8.26 17.62
CA GLN A 240 13.20 7.79 18.81
C GLN A 240 12.65 6.38 18.57
N ILE A 241 13.11 5.44 19.39
CA ILE A 241 12.69 4.04 19.40
C ILE A 241 11.65 3.89 20.50
N GLN A 242 10.39 3.80 20.08
CA GLN A 242 9.27 3.63 21.00
C GLN A 242 9.22 2.20 21.56
N ILE A 243 8.56 2.04 22.71
CA ILE A 243 8.35 0.73 23.33
C ILE A 243 7.73 -0.25 22.33
N GLY A 244 8.28 -1.46 22.26
CA GLY A 244 7.79 -2.51 21.36
C GLY A 244 8.03 -2.30 19.86
N SER A 245 8.76 -1.26 19.46
CA SER A 245 9.01 -0.95 18.04
C SER A 245 9.98 -1.91 17.34
N LEU A 246 10.78 -2.69 18.08
CA LEU A 246 11.74 -3.68 17.57
C LEU A 246 11.15 -5.09 17.47
N GLY A 247 9.93 -5.31 17.97
CA GLY A 247 9.24 -6.60 18.04
C GLY A 247 9.30 -7.22 19.45
N ASN A 248 8.39 -8.15 19.75
CA ASN A 248 8.31 -8.82 21.06
C ASN A 248 8.29 -7.87 22.27
N SER A 249 7.65 -6.70 22.13
CA SER A 249 7.63 -5.65 23.16
C SER A 249 9.00 -5.04 23.51
N GLU A 250 10.01 -5.21 22.64
CA GLU A 250 11.31 -4.54 22.76
C GLU A 250 11.33 -3.19 22.01
N PRO A 251 12.01 -2.15 22.54
CA PRO A 251 12.56 -2.07 23.89
C PRO A 251 11.44 -1.91 24.94
N THR A 252 11.71 -2.28 26.19
CA THR A 252 10.76 -2.11 27.31
C THR A 252 10.64 -0.65 27.76
N GLU A 253 11.62 0.19 27.40
CA GLU A 253 11.64 1.62 27.65
C GLU A 253 11.98 2.38 26.35
N PRO A 254 11.42 3.59 26.15
CA PRO A 254 11.75 4.40 24.99
C PRO A 254 13.26 4.69 24.97
N THR A 255 13.89 4.49 23.82
CA THR A 255 15.33 4.70 23.64
C THR A 255 15.57 5.70 22.52
N THR A 256 16.50 6.63 22.70
CA THR A 256 16.90 7.58 21.66
C THR A 256 18.25 7.21 21.07
N LEU A 257 18.32 7.12 19.75
CA LEU A 257 19.58 7.10 19.02
C LEU A 257 19.98 8.54 18.71
N SER A 258 21.00 9.04 19.41
CA SER A 258 21.51 10.40 19.22
C SER A 258 22.21 10.56 17.86
N THR A 259 22.30 11.81 17.42
CA THR A 259 23.00 12.20 16.18
C THR A 259 24.44 11.68 16.12
N ASP A 260 25.16 11.67 17.25
CA ASP A 260 26.54 11.20 17.32
C ASP A 260 26.66 9.69 17.05
N LYS A 261 25.75 8.89 17.61
CA LYS A 261 25.69 7.45 17.35
C LYS A 261 25.37 7.18 15.88
N LEU A 262 24.41 7.93 15.34
CA LEU A 262 24.01 7.81 13.93
C LEU A 262 25.13 8.20 12.97
N LYS A 263 25.99 9.17 13.35
CA LYS A 263 27.19 9.54 12.58
C LYS A 263 28.18 8.37 12.48
N LEU A 264 28.41 7.63 13.57
CA LEU A 264 29.28 6.45 13.56
C LEU A 264 28.72 5.34 12.65
N VAL A 265 27.42 5.11 12.72
CA VAL A 265 26.72 4.11 11.88
C VAL A 265 26.81 4.49 10.41
N LYS A 266 26.51 5.76 10.07
CA LYS A 266 26.61 6.28 8.69
C LYS A 266 28.03 6.15 8.14
N GLN A 267 29.06 6.43 8.95
CA GLN A 267 30.46 6.20 8.56
C GLN A 267 30.75 4.72 8.29
N ALA A 268 30.22 3.80 9.10
CA ALA A 268 30.41 2.37 8.88
C ALA A 268 29.75 1.90 7.56
N ILE A 269 28.54 2.38 7.26
CA ILE A 269 27.84 2.13 5.99
C ILE A 269 28.66 2.62 4.81
N ARG A 270 29.16 3.85 4.87
CA ARG A 270 29.99 4.44 3.81
C ARG A 270 31.29 3.68 3.60
N ARG A 271 31.98 3.29 4.68
CA ARG A 271 33.21 2.46 4.58
C ARG A 271 32.92 1.14 3.89
N TYR A 272 31.82 0.49 4.26
CA TYR A 272 31.38 -0.75 3.62
C TYR A 272 31.13 -0.54 2.12
N ARG A 273 30.33 0.47 1.74
CA ARG A 273 30.02 0.74 0.33
C ARG A 273 31.23 1.16 -0.49
N LYS A 274 32.14 1.96 0.07
CA LYS A 274 33.41 2.37 -0.59
C LYS A 274 34.35 1.20 -0.87
N ALA A 275 34.24 0.09 -0.13
CA ALA A 275 34.98 -1.12 -0.46
C ALA A 275 34.53 -1.76 -1.80
N PHE A 276 33.42 -1.28 -2.37
CA PHE A 276 32.87 -1.71 -3.66
C PHE A 276 32.72 -0.51 -4.62
N PRO A 277 33.83 0.08 -5.10
CA PRO A 277 33.84 1.35 -5.84
C PRO A 277 33.10 1.34 -7.19
N ASN A 278 32.80 0.15 -7.75
CA ASN A 278 32.04 0.00 -9.00
C ASN A 278 30.52 -0.21 -8.77
N GLY A 279 30.01 0.00 -7.56
CA GLY A 279 28.61 -0.30 -7.23
C GLY A 279 28.33 -1.78 -6.94
N ASP A 280 29.39 -2.60 -6.82
CA ASP A 280 29.32 -4.05 -6.57
C ASP A 280 28.91 -4.43 -5.13
N ALA A 281 28.36 -3.49 -4.35
CA ALA A 281 27.90 -3.76 -2.98
C ALA A 281 26.88 -4.91 -2.95
N ASP A 282 26.12 -5.12 -4.02
CA ASP A 282 25.20 -6.25 -4.20
C ASP A 282 25.90 -7.62 -4.14
N LYS A 283 27.15 -7.73 -4.61
CA LYS A 283 27.93 -8.96 -4.46
C LYS A 283 28.30 -9.20 -3.00
N GLY A 284 28.64 -8.13 -2.29
CA GLY A 284 28.90 -8.16 -0.84
C GLY A 284 27.67 -8.60 -0.05
N ARG A 285 26.51 -8.01 -0.35
CA ARG A 285 25.21 -8.37 0.25
C ARG A 285 24.85 -9.83 -0.01
N SER A 286 24.98 -10.27 -1.27
CA SER A 286 24.68 -11.64 -1.70
C SER A 286 25.59 -12.67 -1.02
N SER A 287 26.90 -12.39 -0.93
CA SER A 287 27.86 -13.26 -0.24
C SER A 287 27.56 -13.35 1.26
N ASN A 288 27.18 -12.25 1.91
CA ASN A 288 26.78 -12.27 3.31
C ASN A 288 25.50 -13.08 3.54
N PHE A 289 24.50 -12.91 2.67
CA PHE A 289 23.28 -13.72 2.71
C PHE A 289 23.59 -15.22 2.61
N GLU A 290 24.45 -15.62 1.67
CA GLU A 290 24.91 -17.01 1.53
C GLU A 290 25.63 -17.51 2.80
N LYS A 291 26.54 -16.70 3.38
CA LYS A 291 27.23 -17.04 4.64
C LYS A 291 26.25 -17.26 5.78
N ARG A 292 25.20 -16.43 5.90
CA ARG A 292 24.16 -16.58 6.92
C ARG A 292 23.33 -17.85 6.73
N LEU A 293 22.98 -18.19 5.49
CA LEU A 293 22.29 -19.46 5.18
C LEU A 293 23.15 -20.65 5.62
N LYS A 294 24.45 -20.64 5.30
CA LYS A 294 25.40 -21.69 5.71
C LYS A 294 25.56 -21.76 7.23
N PHE A 295 25.73 -20.62 7.91
CA PHE A 295 25.84 -20.57 9.37
C PHE A 295 24.59 -21.11 10.06
N ASN A 296 23.39 -20.75 9.58
CA ASN A 296 22.14 -21.27 10.13
C ASN A 296 22.02 -22.79 9.95
N ALA A 297 22.45 -23.33 8.80
CA ALA A 297 22.53 -24.78 8.60
C ALA A 297 23.52 -25.44 9.59
N THR A 298 24.73 -24.89 9.74
CA THR A 298 25.72 -25.44 10.69
C THR A 298 25.29 -25.30 12.15
N ALA A 299 24.63 -24.20 12.54
CA ALA A 299 24.08 -24.03 13.89
C ALA A 299 22.94 -25.02 14.16
N CYS A 300 22.14 -25.34 13.14
CA CYS A 300 21.12 -26.37 13.17
C CYS A 300 21.74 -27.77 13.34
N GLU A 301 22.77 -28.10 12.56
CA GLU A 301 23.54 -29.36 12.69
C GLU A 301 24.27 -29.49 14.05
N LEU A 302 24.75 -28.39 14.62
CA LEU A 302 25.36 -28.36 15.95
C LEU A 302 24.31 -28.45 17.06
N GLY A 303 23.09 -27.94 16.83
CA GLY A 303 21.94 -28.03 17.73
C GLY A 303 21.28 -29.40 17.77
N GLU A 304 21.44 -30.23 16.74
CA GLU A 304 21.04 -31.66 16.76
C GLU A 304 21.93 -32.49 17.70
N LYS A 305 23.17 -32.06 17.96
CA LYS A 305 24.14 -32.85 18.74
C LYS A 305 23.85 -32.96 20.25
N PRO A 306 23.03 -32.12 20.92
CA PRO A 306 22.68 -32.33 22.33
C PRO A 306 21.23 -32.76 22.61
N ASN A 307 20.26 -32.55 21.70
CA ASN A 307 18.84 -32.84 21.97
C ASN A 307 18.26 -33.88 21.00
N ALA A 308 18.23 -35.14 21.44
CA ALA A 308 17.67 -36.28 20.69
C ALA A 308 16.13 -36.23 20.48
N LYS A 309 15.47 -35.07 20.60
CA LYS A 309 14.00 -34.94 20.54
C LYS A 309 13.44 -33.95 19.52
N GLU A 310 14.26 -33.14 18.85
CA GLU A 310 13.80 -32.31 17.73
C GLU A 310 14.81 -32.46 16.59
N LYS A 311 14.56 -33.43 15.70
CA LYS A 311 15.28 -33.48 14.43
C LYS A 311 14.86 -32.28 13.59
N CYS A 312 15.82 -31.52 13.10
CA CYS A 312 15.55 -30.56 12.05
C CYS A 312 15.61 -31.30 10.71
N GLU A 313 14.59 -32.11 10.41
CA GLU A 313 14.49 -32.73 9.09
C GLU A 313 14.18 -31.67 8.03
N VAL A 314 15.23 -31.12 7.40
CA VAL A 314 15.14 -30.78 5.98
C VAL A 314 15.11 -32.12 5.26
N THR A 315 13.94 -32.49 4.75
CA THR A 315 13.68 -33.79 4.12
C THR A 315 14.59 -33.98 2.90
N THR A 316 15.79 -34.52 3.10
CA THR A 316 16.63 -35.07 2.05
C THR A 316 16.26 -36.54 1.89
N GLU A 317 15.43 -36.80 0.88
CA GLU A 317 15.19 -38.07 0.17
C GLU A 317 14.95 -39.34 1.02
N LEU A 318 13.78 -39.97 0.82
CA LEU A 318 13.47 -41.30 1.33
C LEU A 318 14.48 -42.34 0.80
N PRO A 319 15.06 -43.20 1.67
CA PRO A 319 15.97 -44.24 1.21
C PRO A 319 15.24 -45.26 0.33
N THR A 320 15.73 -45.48 -0.90
CA THR A 320 15.24 -46.51 -1.80
C THR A 320 15.82 -47.88 -1.40
N CYS A 321 14.96 -48.81 -0.98
CA CYS A 321 15.34 -50.19 -0.62
C CYS A 321 15.29 -51.17 -1.81
N ASP A 322 14.79 -50.73 -2.97
CA ASP A 322 14.57 -51.60 -4.12
C ASP A 322 15.88 -52.05 -4.79
N GLY A 323 15.99 -53.35 -5.09
CA GLY A 323 17.10 -53.93 -5.86
C GLY A 323 18.22 -54.59 -5.05
N LYS A 324 18.14 -54.65 -3.71
CA LYS A 324 19.14 -55.31 -2.86
C LYS A 324 18.81 -56.79 -2.62
N GLU A 325 19.82 -57.66 -2.70
CA GLU A 325 19.69 -59.10 -2.42
C GLU A 325 19.64 -59.40 -0.90
N GLU A 326 19.23 -60.61 -0.51
CA GLU A 326 18.98 -61.01 0.90
C GLU A 326 20.18 -60.73 1.82
N GLY A 327 21.41 -60.93 1.34
CA GLY A 327 22.63 -60.68 2.13
C GLY A 327 22.97 -59.21 2.36
N GLU A 328 22.43 -58.30 1.54
CA GLU A 328 22.68 -56.85 1.64
C GLU A 328 21.49 -56.07 2.21
N CYS A 329 20.32 -56.72 2.27
CA CYS A 329 19.11 -56.14 2.83
C CYS A 329 19.16 -56.16 4.37
N GLY A 330 19.55 -55.04 4.96
CA GLY A 330 19.67 -54.87 6.42
C GLY A 330 20.87 -54.01 6.86
N ASN A 331 21.79 -53.72 5.94
CA ASN A 331 22.95 -52.86 6.23
C ASN A 331 22.59 -51.36 6.39
N THR A 332 21.36 -50.98 6.07
CA THR A 332 20.78 -49.66 6.35
C THR A 332 19.57 -49.85 7.26
N ASN A 333 19.54 -49.19 8.42
CA ASN A 333 18.54 -49.32 9.50
C ASN A 333 17.06 -49.12 9.08
N SER A 334 16.80 -48.81 7.81
CA SER A 334 15.49 -48.51 7.22
C SER A 334 14.93 -49.62 6.31
N CYS A 335 15.70 -50.65 5.97
CA CYS A 335 15.27 -51.73 5.05
C CYS A 335 15.37 -53.12 5.70
N GLU A 336 14.37 -53.98 5.49
CA GLU A 336 14.33 -55.37 5.96
C GLU A 336 13.86 -56.33 4.86
N TRP A 337 14.43 -57.54 4.85
CA TRP A 337 14.12 -58.56 3.87
C TRP A 337 12.75 -59.18 4.14
N ASN A 338 11.82 -59.01 3.21
CA ASN A 338 10.51 -59.64 3.32
C ASN A 338 10.58 -61.07 2.80
N LYS A 339 10.70 -62.03 3.73
CA LYS A 339 10.77 -63.47 3.42
C LYS A 339 9.54 -64.04 2.69
N LYS A 340 8.38 -63.37 2.74
CA LYS A 340 7.15 -63.82 2.04
C LYS A 340 7.13 -63.41 0.57
N GLU A 341 7.76 -62.29 0.23
CA GLU A 341 7.76 -61.73 -1.13
C GLU A 341 9.12 -61.85 -1.85
N GLY A 342 10.17 -62.26 -1.13
CA GLY A 342 11.52 -62.39 -1.69
C GLY A 342 12.12 -61.06 -2.15
N LYS A 343 11.79 -59.95 -1.47
CA LYS A 343 12.26 -58.59 -1.81
C LYS A 343 12.62 -57.79 -0.57
N CYS A 344 13.58 -56.87 -0.72
CA CYS A 344 13.95 -55.91 0.32
C CYS A 344 12.92 -54.78 0.38
N LYS A 345 12.33 -54.52 1.55
CA LYS A 345 11.32 -53.47 1.75
C LYS A 345 11.71 -52.55 2.90
N LEU A 346 11.11 -51.37 2.96
CA LEU A 346 11.20 -50.50 4.14
C LEU A 346 10.66 -51.22 5.38
N THR A 347 11.32 -51.03 6.53
CA THR A 347 10.83 -51.56 7.81
C THR A 347 9.46 -50.97 8.15
N ALA A 348 8.66 -51.68 8.95
CA ALA A 348 7.35 -51.20 9.39
C ALA A 348 7.41 -49.86 10.15
N ALA A 349 8.55 -49.55 10.79
CA ALA A 349 8.80 -48.26 11.43
C ALA A 349 8.98 -47.15 10.38
N SER A 350 9.82 -47.38 9.36
CA SER A 350 10.07 -46.42 8.28
C SER A 350 8.86 -46.24 7.35
N GLN A 351 8.02 -47.27 7.18
CA GLN A 351 6.74 -47.14 6.46
C GLN A 351 5.73 -46.25 7.22
N LYS A 352 5.65 -46.37 8.54
CA LYS A 352 4.78 -45.52 9.37
C LYS A 352 5.21 -44.06 9.37
N GLU A 353 6.51 -43.78 9.31
CA GLU A 353 7.03 -42.41 9.17
C GLU A 353 6.71 -41.84 7.78
N ALA A 354 6.85 -42.63 6.72
CA ALA A 354 6.48 -42.22 5.37
C ALA A 354 4.97 -41.97 5.18
N GLU A 355 4.11 -42.74 5.85
CA GLU A 355 2.65 -42.52 5.85
C GLU A 355 2.26 -41.28 6.67
N LYS A 356 2.90 -41.03 7.82
CA LYS A 356 2.69 -39.80 8.59
C LYS A 356 3.08 -38.53 7.81
N ALA A 357 4.20 -38.57 7.10
CA ALA A 357 4.63 -37.46 6.24
C ALA A 357 3.63 -37.13 5.11
N LYS A 358 2.90 -38.13 4.60
CA LYS A 358 1.83 -37.91 3.62
C LYS A 358 0.55 -37.35 4.26
N GLN A 359 0.21 -37.80 5.48
CA GLN A 359 -1.02 -37.40 6.16
C GLN A 359 -0.98 -35.95 6.69
N GLU A 360 0.20 -35.39 6.96
CA GLU A 360 0.38 -33.99 7.36
C GLU A 360 0.21 -32.98 6.21
N THR A 361 0.08 -33.44 4.96
CA THR A 361 -0.10 -32.57 3.78
C THR A 361 -1.58 -32.24 3.49
N GLU A 362 -2.56 -32.96 4.07
CA GLU A 362 -3.96 -32.90 3.64
C GLU A 362 -4.99 -32.42 4.70
N GLY A 363 -4.59 -31.83 5.82
CA GLY A 363 -5.60 -31.32 6.76
C GLY A 363 -5.14 -30.28 7.77
N LYS A 364 -5.57 -29.02 7.57
CA LYS A 364 -6.40 -28.28 8.54
C LYS A 364 -6.76 -26.86 8.07
N ASP A 365 -8.03 -26.70 7.76
CA ASP A 365 -8.78 -25.45 7.78
C ASP A 365 -9.31 -25.19 9.23
N VAL A 366 -9.31 -23.92 9.64
CA VAL A 366 -10.12 -23.28 10.72
C VAL A 366 -9.85 -23.61 12.23
N LYS A 367 -9.27 -22.62 12.94
CA LYS A 367 -9.75 -21.92 14.19
C LYS A 367 -8.68 -21.68 15.29
N THR A 368 -8.32 -20.40 15.42
CA THR A 368 -7.78 -19.59 16.55
C THR A 368 -7.17 -20.28 17.80
N THR A 369 -5.88 -20.02 18.10
CA THR A 369 -5.33 -19.36 19.33
C THR A 369 -3.78 -19.34 19.27
N ASN A 370 -3.18 -18.26 19.78
CA ASN A 370 -1.77 -17.88 19.66
C ASN A 370 -0.73 -18.93 20.09
N THR A 371 0.24 -19.19 19.21
CA THR A 371 1.65 -19.45 19.55
C THR A 371 2.53 -19.04 18.37
N THR A 372 3.49 -18.17 18.65
CA THR A 372 4.55 -17.72 17.75
C THR A 372 5.48 -18.90 17.44
N GLY A 373 5.50 -19.35 16.17
CA GLY A 373 6.43 -20.37 15.71
C GLY A 373 6.37 -20.52 14.19
N SER A 374 7.49 -20.20 13.53
CA SER A 374 7.89 -20.47 12.14
C SER A 374 6.82 -20.80 11.09
N ASN A 375 6.62 -19.89 10.14
CA ASN A 375 6.08 -20.26 8.82
C ASN A 375 7.17 -20.14 7.76
N SER A 376 7.51 -21.29 7.18
CA SER A 376 8.22 -21.40 5.91
C SER A 376 7.38 -20.74 4.82
N PHE A 377 8.04 -20.00 3.94
CA PHE A 377 7.39 -19.44 2.75
C PHE A 377 7.18 -20.57 1.74
N VAL A 378 5.96 -21.11 1.68
CA VAL A 378 5.48 -21.88 0.52
C VAL A 378 5.10 -20.88 -0.56
N ILE A 379 5.95 -20.73 -1.57
CA ILE A 379 5.63 -20.03 -2.82
C ILE A 379 4.75 -20.98 -3.63
N ASN A 380 3.44 -20.75 -3.58
CA ASN A 380 2.52 -21.48 -4.45
C ASN A 380 2.69 -20.95 -5.88
N ARG A 381 3.25 -21.77 -6.78
CA ARG A 381 3.34 -21.48 -8.22
C ARG A 381 1.92 -21.45 -8.81
N ALA A 382 1.33 -20.27 -8.91
CA ALA A 382 0.22 -19.92 -9.79
C ALA A 382 0.52 -18.55 -10.42
N PRO A 383 0.03 -18.27 -11.65
CA PRO A 383 0.91 -17.99 -12.77
C PRO A 383 1.42 -16.54 -12.81
N LEU A 384 2.72 -16.41 -13.04
CA LEU A 384 3.49 -15.20 -13.37
C LEU A 384 3.01 -14.42 -14.61
N LEU A 385 1.80 -14.68 -15.13
CA LEU A 385 1.29 -14.08 -16.36
C LEU A 385 0.65 -12.70 -16.17
N LEU A 386 0.37 -12.25 -14.94
CA LEU A 386 -0.17 -10.89 -14.73
C LEU A 386 0.92 -9.80 -14.70
N ALA A 387 2.19 -10.16 -14.53
CA ALA A 387 3.29 -9.20 -14.47
C ALA A 387 3.77 -8.73 -15.85
N VAL A 388 3.35 -9.38 -16.94
CA VAL A 388 3.75 -9.03 -18.31
C VAL A 388 2.77 -8.05 -18.98
N LEU A 389 1.57 -7.84 -18.42
CA LEU A 389 0.55 -6.95 -18.99
C LEU A 389 0.61 -5.48 -18.52
N ILE A 390 1.54 -5.13 -17.62
CA ILE A 390 1.71 -3.75 -17.10
C ILE A 390 3.05 -3.13 -17.59
N LEU A 391 3.76 -3.83 -18.47
CA LEU A 391 5.03 -3.37 -19.07
C LEU A 391 4.95 -3.19 -20.59
N ALA A 392 3.74 -3.05 -21.14
CA ALA A 392 3.51 -2.69 -22.53
C ALA A 392 2.75 -1.36 -22.61
#